data_AF-A0A1Z9GXJ9-F1
#
_entry.id   AF-A0A1Z9GXJ9-F1
#
_cell.length_a   1.000
_cell.length_b   1.000
_cell.length_c   1.000
_cell.angle_alpha   90.00
_cell.angle_beta   90.00
_cell.angle_gamma   90.00
#
_symmetry.space_group_name_H-M   'P 1'
#
loop_
_entity.id
_entity.type
_entity.pdbx_description
1 polymer ?
#
loop_
_entity_poly.entity_id
_entity_poly.type
_entity_poly.pdbx_seq_one_letter_code
_entity_poly.pdbx_strand_id
1 'polypeptide(L)'
;MSYVDAYLNRDKDQINIVERIDGERVYKTFPTTYRFYYEDKDGDYKSIYGRTLSKFETNNNKSFQKEKKLYEGQRLYEADLNPVFRCLEENYIKQEAPDLHIALFDIEVDFDKDRGFAKPDDPHQRITAITLHLNWLDSLITLCLAPKDMPFEMADSIAKKFDNTVLCETEAQLLNTFLHLIEDADILSGWNSEGFDIPYIVNRTEMVLSKDDVRRFSLWDLYPRERTFTKFGNEQQTFDFFGRVHLDYLELYRKYTYHEMHSYRLDAIGEYEIGEKKIPYEGTLDQLYNEDFEKFIAYNRQDVALLSKLDNKLKFIDLANVLAHANTVLLQTTMGAVAVTEQAIVNESHKCGFIIPNRPYREPHSSGAAVGAYVATPKKGLHDWIASIDINSLYPSVIRCLNMGPETIIGQLRPTHTEKYINDKIYKEKKSAADAWEGMFGTIEYKAVMEQDRGVDIIVDFEDGTTEEMSGAEVYSIIFHQNQ
;
A
#
# COMPACT_ATOMS: atom_id res chain seq x y z
N MET A 1 2.02 -22.15 4.98
CA MET A 1 0.68 -21.91 5.56
C MET A 1 0.70 -20.50 6.11
N SER A 2 -0.25 -19.66 5.72
CA SER A 2 -0.11 -18.22 5.89
C SER A 2 -1.40 -17.50 6.25
N TYR A 3 -1.26 -16.23 6.61
CA TYR A 3 -2.31 -15.36 7.09
C TYR A 3 -3.02 -14.63 5.94
N VAL A 4 -4.29 -14.31 6.15
CA VAL A 4 -5.07 -13.40 5.29
C VAL A 4 -4.98 -11.98 5.86
N ASP A 5 -5.26 -11.85 7.15
CA ASP A 5 -5.28 -10.58 7.86
C ASP A 5 -5.02 -10.79 9.36
N ALA A 6 -4.61 -9.72 10.04
CA ALA A 6 -4.37 -9.74 11.48
C ALA A 6 -4.79 -8.41 12.13
N TYR A 7 -5.47 -8.52 13.28
CA TYR A 7 -5.88 -7.36 14.06
C TYR A 7 -5.38 -7.43 15.50
N LEU A 8 -4.95 -6.27 16.01
CA LEU A 8 -4.56 -6.09 17.40
C LEU A 8 -5.80 -5.74 18.25
N ASN A 9 -6.23 -6.68 19.09
CA ASN A 9 -7.20 -6.45 20.15
C ASN A 9 -6.51 -5.78 21.35
N ARG A 10 -6.58 -4.45 21.41
CA ARG A 10 -5.90 -3.65 22.45
C ARG A 10 -6.48 -3.86 23.85
N ASP A 11 -7.75 -4.24 23.96
CA ASP A 11 -8.39 -4.45 25.27
C ASP A 11 -7.90 -5.73 25.95
N LYS A 12 -7.55 -6.73 25.14
CA LYS A 12 -7.06 -8.04 25.60
C LYS A 12 -5.55 -8.21 25.47
N ASP A 13 -4.83 -7.24 24.92
CA ASP A 13 -3.41 -7.35 24.55
C ASP A 13 -3.14 -8.64 23.74
N GLN A 14 -3.96 -8.87 22.70
CA GLN A 14 -3.89 -10.06 21.84
C GLN A 14 -3.94 -9.68 20.36
N ILE A 15 -3.26 -10.44 19.51
CA ILE A 15 -3.34 -10.34 18.06
C ILE A 15 -4.12 -11.54 17.55
N ASN A 16 -5.24 -11.28 16.88
CA ASN A 16 -6.01 -12.32 16.22
C ASN A 16 -5.66 -12.31 14.74
N ILE A 17 -5.43 -13.50 14.22
CA ILE A 17 -5.02 -13.75 12.85
C ILE A 17 -6.05 -14.70 12.25
N VAL A 18 -6.46 -14.38 11.03
CA VAL A 18 -7.17 -15.32 10.18
C VAL A 18 -6.18 -15.86 9.15
N GLU A 19 -6.18 -17.17 8.98
CA GLU A 19 -5.35 -17.90 8.04
C GLU A 19 -6.24 -18.57 6.98
N ARG A 20 -5.63 -18.88 5.83
CA ARG A 20 -6.21 -19.74 4.81
C ARG A 20 -5.26 -20.90 4.56
N ILE A 21 -5.73 -22.11 4.87
CA ILE A 21 -4.94 -23.34 4.85
C ILE A 21 -5.76 -24.38 4.10
N ASP A 22 -5.24 -24.87 2.98
CA ASP A 22 -5.87 -25.91 2.15
C ASP A 22 -7.34 -25.57 1.79
N GLY A 23 -7.62 -24.30 1.50
CA GLY A 23 -8.97 -23.78 1.19
C GLY A 23 -9.82 -23.43 2.41
N GLU A 24 -9.43 -23.84 3.61
CA GLU A 24 -10.20 -23.62 4.84
C GLU A 24 -9.73 -22.40 5.62
N ARG A 25 -10.68 -21.66 6.19
CA ARG A 25 -10.40 -20.53 7.07
C ARG A 25 -10.09 -21.00 8.48
N VAL A 26 -8.95 -20.59 9.03
CA VAL A 26 -8.50 -20.94 10.38
C VAL A 26 -8.27 -19.67 11.20
N TYR A 27 -8.66 -19.70 12.48
CA TYR A 27 -8.46 -18.58 13.40
C TYR A 27 -7.36 -18.90 14.40
N LYS A 28 -6.41 -17.99 14.57
CA LYS A 28 -5.38 -18.05 15.61
C LYS A 28 -5.36 -16.78 16.44
N THR A 29 -5.00 -16.94 17.70
CA THR A 29 -4.80 -15.81 18.62
C THR A 29 -3.45 -15.96 19.29
N PHE A 30 -2.65 -14.91 19.22
CA PHE A 30 -1.36 -14.80 19.88
C PHE A 30 -1.43 -13.73 20.96
N PRO A 31 -0.78 -13.91 22.13
CA PRO A 31 -0.56 -12.80 23.04
C PRO A 31 0.30 -11.75 22.32
N THR A 32 0.01 -10.47 22.50
CA THR A 32 0.82 -9.41 21.91
C THR A 32 2.18 -9.36 22.60
N THR A 33 3.28 -9.35 21.86
CA THR A 33 4.63 -9.19 22.40
C THR A 33 5.10 -7.74 22.23
N TYR A 34 5.01 -6.95 23.29
CA TYR A 34 5.59 -5.61 23.34
C TYR A 34 7.03 -5.71 23.82
N ARG A 35 7.98 -5.22 23.01
CA ARG A 35 9.41 -5.27 23.33
C ARG A 35 10.14 -4.07 22.77
N PHE A 36 11.18 -3.66 23.47
CA PHE A 36 12.17 -2.70 23.00
C PHE A 36 13.54 -3.11 23.51
N TYR A 37 14.58 -2.57 22.88
CA TYR A 37 15.94 -2.74 23.33
C TYR A 37 16.55 -1.40 23.75
N TYR A 38 17.52 -1.48 24.65
CA TYR A 38 18.25 -0.33 25.21
C TYR A 38 19.73 -0.71 25.36
N GLU A 39 20.60 0.29 25.35
CA GLU A 39 22.05 0.04 25.43
C GLU A 39 22.45 -0.46 26.82
N ASP A 40 23.16 -1.58 26.85
CA ASP A 40 23.63 -2.23 28.06
C ASP A 40 24.93 -3.00 27.74
N LYS A 41 25.98 -2.78 28.54
CA LYS A 41 27.29 -3.38 28.28
C LYS A 41 27.30 -4.89 28.43
N ASP A 42 26.41 -5.41 29.28
CA ASP A 42 26.30 -6.83 29.61
C ASP A 42 25.16 -7.51 28.81
N GLY A 43 24.60 -6.83 27.81
CA GLY A 43 23.48 -7.35 27.01
C GLY A 43 23.88 -8.41 25.97
N ASP A 44 22.90 -9.19 25.54
CA ASP A 44 23.09 -10.30 24.60
C ASP A 44 22.85 -9.93 23.12
N TYR A 45 22.33 -8.72 22.85
CA TYR A 45 21.90 -8.30 21.52
C TYR A 45 22.85 -7.23 20.94
N LYS A 46 22.83 -7.08 19.61
CA LYS A 46 23.62 -6.08 18.90
C LYS A 46 22.73 -5.18 18.05
N SER A 47 22.94 -3.88 18.11
CA SER A 47 22.35 -2.97 17.12
C SER A 47 23.06 -3.11 15.78
N ILE A 48 22.45 -2.60 14.71
CA ILE A 48 23.11 -2.44 13.39
C ILE A 48 24.41 -1.61 13.47
N TYR A 49 24.60 -0.82 14.54
CA TYR A 49 25.81 -0.04 14.80
C TYR A 49 26.82 -0.74 15.72
N GLY A 50 26.63 -2.03 16.01
CA GLY A 50 27.53 -2.82 16.88
C GLY A 50 27.40 -2.57 18.38
N ARG A 51 26.44 -1.73 18.81
CA ARG A 51 26.22 -1.44 20.25
C ARG A 51 25.58 -2.64 20.93
N THR A 52 26.06 -2.96 22.13
CA THR A 52 25.49 -4.04 22.95
C THR A 52 24.16 -3.57 23.57
N LEU A 53 23.13 -4.41 23.47
CA LEU A 53 21.77 -4.09 23.93
C LEU A 53 21.23 -5.18 24.86
N SER A 54 20.43 -4.75 25.83
CA SER A 54 19.52 -5.59 26.61
C SER A 54 18.08 -5.41 26.12
N LYS A 55 17.23 -6.41 26.40
CA LYS A 55 15.83 -6.46 25.95
C LYS A 55 14.88 -6.33 27.13
N PHE A 56 13.88 -5.46 26.99
CA PHE A 56 12.67 -5.52 27.81
C PHE A 56 11.52 -6.08 26.96
N GLU A 57 10.75 -7.01 27.53
CA GLU A 57 9.63 -7.66 26.86
C GLU A 57 8.47 -7.89 27.82
N THR A 58 7.25 -7.63 27.35
CA THR A 58 6.02 -7.86 28.10
C THR A 58 4.86 -8.07 27.15
N ASN A 59 3.85 -8.77 27.64
CA ASN A 59 2.58 -9.01 26.97
C ASN A 59 1.46 -8.08 27.45
N ASN A 60 1.81 -7.00 28.16
CA ASN A 60 0.86 -5.99 28.61
C ASN A 60 1.28 -4.59 28.17
N ASN A 61 0.43 -3.90 27.41
CA ASN A 61 0.77 -2.58 26.88
C ASN A 61 0.98 -1.55 28.00
N LYS A 62 0.23 -1.61 29.11
CA LYS A 62 0.39 -0.64 30.21
C LYS A 62 1.76 -0.78 30.87
N SER A 63 2.21 -2.02 31.12
CA SER A 63 3.55 -2.30 31.61
C SER A 63 4.62 -1.83 30.61
N PHE A 64 4.40 -2.07 29.31
CA PHE A 64 5.30 -1.60 28.26
C PHE A 64 5.46 -0.08 28.25
N GLN A 65 4.35 0.67 28.29
CA GLN A 65 4.40 2.13 28.33
C GLN A 65 5.03 2.66 29.63
N LYS A 66 4.79 2.00 30.77
CA LYS A 66 5.40 2.38 32.05
C LYS A 66 6.91 2.18 32.00
N GLU A 67 7.37 1.05 31.50
CA GLU A 67 8.80 0.75 31.39
C GLU A 67 9.48 1.68 30.38
N LYS A 68 8.88 1.86 29.20
CA LYS A 68 9.40 2.76 28.15
C LYS A 68 9.68 4.18 28.67
N LYS A 69 8.84 4.69 29.58
CA LYS A 69 9.04 6.00 30.22
C LYS A 69 10.27 6.07 31.14
N LEU A 70 10.71 4.95 31.72
CA LEU A 70 11.92 4.94 32.56
C LEU A 70 13.19 5.17 31.72
N TYR A 71 13.12 4.93 30.42
CA TYR A 71 14.21 5.14 29.45
C TYR A 71 14.00 6.40 28.60
N GLU A 72 13.14 7.32 29.04
CA GLU A 72 12.94 8.60 28.35
C GLU A 72 14.27 9.39 28.29
N GLY A 73 14.61 9.91 27.11
CA GLY A 73 15.89 10.56 26.84
C GLY A 73 17.04 9.62 26.46
N GLN A 74 16.85 8.30 26.57
CA GLN A 74 17.80 7.30 26.05
C GLN A 74 17.43 6.87 24.63
N ARG A 75 18.43 6.36 23.90
CA ARG A 75 18.20 5.76 22.58
C ARG A 75 17.54 4.40 22.76
N LEU A 76 16.29 4.30 22.33
CA LEU A 76 15.56 3.05 22.25
C LEU A 76 15.61 2.47 20.83
N TYR A 77 15.46 1.15 20.78
CA TYR A 77 15.47 0.36 19.56
C TYR A 77 14.18 -0.46 19.49
N GLU A 78 13.57 -0.47 18.30
CA GLU A 78 12.31 -1.15 17.97
C GLU A 78 11.11 -0.91 18.91
N ALA A 79 11.10 0.18 19.67
CA ALA A 79 10.00 0.53 20.58
C ALA A 79 8.80 1.15 19.84
N ASP A 80 8.94 1.38 18.54
CA ASP A 80 8.00 1.97 17.59
C ASP A 80 7.53 0.97 16.51
N LEU A 81 8.04 -0.26 16.51
CA LEU A 81 7.58 -1.29 15.59
C LEU A 81 6.13 -1.67 15.84
N ASN A 82 5.41 -1.94 14.75
CA ASN A 82 4.03 -2.39 14.81
C ASN A 82 3.96 -3.79 15.44
N PRO A 83 3.25 -3.99 16.58
CA PRO A 83 3.14 -5.30 17.21
C PRO A 83 2.54 -6.37 16.30
N VAL A 84 1.67 -5.99 15.35
CA VAL A 84 1.12 -6.93 14.37
C VAL A 84 2.22 -7.44 13.46
N PHE A 85 3.05 -6.58 12.87
CA PHE A 85 4.12 -7.00 11.96
C PHE A 85 5.17 -7.85 12.68
N ARG A 86 5.48 -7.53 13.95
CA ARG A 86 6.35 -8.37 14.77
C ARG A 86 5.77 -9.78 14.96
N CYS A 87 4.47 -9.88 15.28
CA CYS A 87 3.81 -11.19 15.39
C CYS A 87 3.83 -11.95 14.05
N LEU A 88 3.61 -11.25 12.94
CA LEU A 88 3.68 -11.85 11.61
C LEU A 88 5.10 -12.33 11.28
N GLU A 89 6.11 -11.54 11.60
CA GLU A 89 7.52 -11.91 11.45
C GLU A 89 7.85 -13.18 12.25
N GLU A 90 7.53 -13.20 13.55
CA GLU A 90 7.88 -14.30 14.45
C GLU A 90 7.22 -15.63 14.07
N ASN A 91 6.03 -15.59 13.45
CA ASN A 91 5.21 -16.78 13.19
C ASN A 91 5.13 -17.16 11.70
N TYR A 92 5.34 -16.23 10.78
CA TYR A 92 5.07 -16.42 9.34
C TYR A 92 6.22 -16.02 8.41
N ILE A 93 7.38 -15.62 8.94
CA ILE A 93 8.54 -15.37 8.07
C ILE A 93 8.87 -16.62 7.23
N LYS A 94 9.14 -16.41 5.93
CA LYS A 94 9.38 -17.46 4.92
C LYS A 94 8.19 -18.38 4.64
N GLN A 95 6.97 -18.04 5.06
CA GLN A 95 5.77 -18.71 4.58
C GLN A 95 5.39 -18.18 3.20
N GLU A 96 5.00 -19.09 2.32
CA GLU A 96 4.41 -18.73 1.02
C GLU A 96 3.06 -18.05 1.22
N ALA A 97 2.73 -17.14 0.31
CA ALA A 97 1.43 -16.48 0.30
C ALA A 97 0.30 -17.52 0.15
N PRO A 98 -0.85 -17.35 0.84
CA PRO A 98 -1.95 -18.30 0.74
C PRO A 98 -2.76 -18.07 -0.53
N ASP A 99 -3.44 -19.12 -1.01
CA ASP A 99 -4.44 -19.00 -2.08
C ASP A 99 -5.70 -18.34 -1.52
N LEU A 100 -5.98 -17.10 -1.93
CA LEU A 100 -7.05 -16.28 -1.35
C LEU A 100 -8.41 -16.53 -2.01
N HIS A 101 -9.46 -16.52 -1.20
CA HIS A 101 -10.84 -16.44 -1.69
C HIS A 101 -11.19 -14.98 -2.02
N ILE A 102 -11.22 -14.65 -3.31
CA ILE A 102 -11.44 -13.30 -3.84
C ILE A 102 -12.87 -13.19 -4.36
N ALA A 103 -13.61 -12.23 -3.82
CA ALA A 103 -14.92 -11.82 -4.30
C ALA A 103 -14.79 -10.44 -4.99
N LEU A 104 -14.90 -10.47 -6.32
CA LEU A 104 -15.00 -9.25 -7.13
C LEU A 104 -16.48 -8.90 -7.27
N PHE A 105 -16.89 -7.66 -7.04
CA PHE A 105 -18.29 -7.28 -7.12
C PHE A 105 -18.50 -5.84 -7.59
N ASP A 106 -19.73 -5.58 -8.03
CA ASP A 106 -20.21 -4.27 -8.49
C ASP A 106 -21.70 -4.16 -8.15
N ILE A 107 -22.12 -3.00 -7.64
CA ILE A 107 -23.51 -2.71 -7.27
C ILE A 107 -24.15 -1.71 -8.24
N GLU A 108 -25.44 -1.87 -8.47
CA GLU A 108 -26.26 -0.88 -9.14
C GLU A 108 -27.30 -0.29 -8.20
N VAL A 109 -27.49 1.02 -8.30
CA VAL A 109 -28.33 1.81 -7.40
C VAL A 109 -29.42 2.52 -8.20
N ASP A 110 -30.63 2.52 -7.65
CA ASP A 110 -31.80 3.22 -8.22
C ASP A 110 -31.54 4.75 -8.32
N PHE A 111 -32.23 5.42 -9.23
CA PHE A 111 -32.05 6.87 -9.44
C PHE A 111 -33.23 7.67 -8.90
N ASP A 112 -32.93 8.74 -8.15
CA ASP A 112 -33.95 9.69 -7.71
C ASP A 112 -34.09 10.83 -8.72
N LYS A 113 -35.28 11.00 -9.31
CA LYS A 113 -35.52 12.09 -10.28
C LYS A 113 -35.46 13.48 -9.65
N ASP A 114 -35.74 13.60 -8.35
CA ASP A 114 -35.79 14.87 -7.63
C ASP A 114 -34.47 15.15 -6.89
N ARG A 115 -33.86 14.12 -6.29
CA ARG A 115 -32.62 14.24 -5.49
C ARG A 115 -31.34 13.91 -6.27
N GLY A 116 -31.45 13.28 -7.43
CA GLY A 116 -30.33 12.85 -8.26
C GLY A 116 -29.67 11.56 -7.77
N PHE A 117 -28.35 11.44 -8.02
CA PHE A 117 -27.58 10.26 -7.62
C PHE A 117 -27.44 10.16 -6.10
N ALA A 118 -27.69 8.97 -5.56
CA ALA A 118 -27.44 8.68 -4.16
C ALA A 118 -25.94 8.60 -3.90
N LYS A 119 -25.47 9.37 -2.93
CA LYS A 119 -24.07 9.35 -2.49
C LYS A 119 -23.89 8.27 -1.43
N PRO A 120 -22.68 7.70 -1.27
CA PRO A 120 -22.44 6.66 -0.27
C PRO A 120 -22.73 7.07 1.19
N ASP A 121 -22.59 8.35 1.52
CA ASP A 121 -22.88 8.91 2.85
C ASP A 121 -24.37 9.23 3.09
N ASP A 122 -25.19 9.21 2.03
CA ASP A 122 -26.65 9.35 2.08
C ASP A 122 -27.28 8.34 1.10
N PRO A 123 -27.24 7.03 1.42
CA PRO A 123 -27.67 5.97 0.52
C PRO A 123 -29.20 5.82 0.54
N HIS A 124 -29.90 6.87 0.14
CA HIS A 124 -31.36 6.95 0.18
C HIS A 124 -32.05 6.10 -0.88
N GLN A 125 -31.36 5.76 -1.97
CA GLN A 125 -31.88 4.87 -3.02
C GLN A 125 -31.53 3.40 -2.77
N ARG A 126 -32.38 2.51 -3.26
CA ARG A 126 -32.20 1.07 -3.10
C ARG A 126 -31.10 0.55 -4.02
N ILE A 127 -30.40 -0.49 -3.57
CA ILE A 127 -29.56 -1.31 -4.44
C ILE A 127 -30.48 -2.18 -5.28
N THR A 128 -30.41 -2.03 -6.61
CA THR A 128 -31.27 -2.72 -7.59
C THR A 128 -30.61 -3.98 -8.13
N ALA A 129 -29.29 -4.04 -8.17
CA ALA A 129 -28.54 -5.26 -8.49
C ALA A 129 -27.19 -5.31 -7.78
N ILE A 130 -26.71 -6.53 -7.54
CA ILE A 130 -25.33 -6.83 -7.16
C ILE A 130 -24.89 -7.99 -8.01
N THR A 131 -23.81 -7.84 -8.77
CA THR A 131 -23.10 -8.98 -9.34
C THR A 131 -21.81 -9.20 -8.58
N LEU A 132 -21.46 -10.47 -8.41
CA LEU A 132 -20.20 -10.88 -7.82
C LEU A 132 -19.62 -12.10 -8.53
N HIS A 133 -18.29 -12.12 -8.64
CA HIS A 133 -17.51 -13.26 -9.11
C HIS A 133 -16.69 -13.80 -7.93
N LEU A 134 -16.93 -15.07 -7.60
CA LEU A 134 -16.23 -15.78 -6.53
C LEU A 134 -15.16 -16.67 -7.15
N ASN A 135 -13.87 -16.32 -7.01
CA ASN A 135 -12.79 -17.03 -7.72
C ASN A 135 -12.69 -18.51 -7.32
N TRP A 136 -12.96 -18.85 -6.05
CA TRP A 136 -12.83 -20.20 -5.52
C TRP A 136 -13.96 -21.14 -5.98
N LEU A 137 -15.09 -20.59 -6.42
CA LEU A 137 -16.20 -21.33 -7.03
C LEU A 137 -16.25 -21.19 -8.55
N ASP A 138 -15.36 -20.37 -9.13
CA ASP A 138 -15.38 -19.94 -10.53
C ASP A 138 -16.80 -19.56 -11.00
N SER A 139 -17.49 -18.75 -10.18
CA SER A 139 -18.93 -18.51 -10.31
C SER A 139 -19.25 -17.02 -10.36
N LEU A 140 -19.91 -16.61 -11.45
CA LEU A 140 -20.49 -15.27 -11.62
C LEU A 140 -21.98 -15.28 -11.25
N ILE A 141 -22.31 -14.65 -10.12
CA ILE A 141 -23.64 -14.65 -9.51
C ILE A 141 -24.23 -13.24 -9.56
N THR A 142 -25.50 -13.11 -9.95
CA THR A 142 -26.20 -11.82 -9.95
C THR A 142 -27.44 -11.89 -9.08
N LEU A 143 -27.59 -10.92 -8.19
CA LEU A 143 -28.78 -10.67 -7.40
C LEU A 143 -29.44 -9.41 -7.96
N CYS A 144 -30.73 -9.44 -8.24
CA CYS A 144 -31.43 -8.27 -8.79
C CYS A 144 -32.85 -8.11 -8.24
N LEU A 145 -33.38 -6.89 -8.32
CA LEU A 145 -34.77 -6.55 -7.99
C LEU A 145 -35.55 -6.21 -9.26
N ALA A 146 -36.81 -6.63 -9.30
CA ALA A 146 -37.71 -6.27 -10.39
C ALA A 146 -37.93 -4.74 -10.45
N PRO A 147 -37.96 -4.15 -11.66
CA PRO A 147 -38.41 -2.77 -11.86
C PRO A 147 -39.82 -2.57 -11.30
N LYS A 148 -40.12 -1.35 -10.82
CA LYS A 148 -41.37 -1.06 -10.10
C LYS A 148 -42.63 -1.39 -10.91
N ASP A 149 -42.57 -1.14 -12.22
CA ASP A 149 -43.70 -1.31 -13.15
C ASP A 149 -43.65 -2.65 -13.91
N MET A 150 -42.72 -3.56 -13.58
CA MET A 150 -42.59 -4.87 -14.21
C MET A 150 -43.16 -5.98 -13.31
N PRO A 151 -44.09 -6.82 -13.79
CA PRO A 151 -44.56 -7.98 -13.03
C PRO A 151 -43.42 -8.93 -12.65
N PHE A 152 -43.46 -9.47 -11.43
CA PHE A 152 -42.38 -10.32 -10.89
C PHE A 152 -42.12 -11.53 -11.78
N GLU A 153 -43.15 -12.19 -12.31
CA GLU A 153 -43.01 -13.37 -13.18
C GLU A 153 -42.32 -13.04 -14.50
N MET A 154 -42.52 -11.82 -15.01
CA MET A 154 -41.84 -11.34 -16.21
C MET A 154 -40.36 -11.07 -15.93
N ALA A 155 -40.06 -10.37 -14.82
CA ALA A 155 -38.70 -10.12 -14.38
C ALA A 155 -37.95 -11.44 -14.09
N ASP A 156 -38.62 -12.43 -13.48
CA ASP A 156 -38.05 -13.75 -13.16
C ASP A 156 -37.75 -14.55 -14.44
N SER A 157 -38.65 -14.49 -15.43
CA SER A 157 -38.41 -15.09 -16.74
C SER A 157 -37.23 -14.45 -17.47
N ILE A 158 -36.96 -13.15 -17.28
CA ILE A 158 -35.80 -12.47 -17.84
C ILE A 158 -34.53 -12.88 -17.07
N ALA A 159 -34.55 -12.85 -15.74
CA ALA A 159 -33.43 -13.24 -14.89
C ALA A 159 -32.96 -14.68 -15.18
N LYS A 160 -33.89 -15.61 -15.38
CA LYS A 160 -33.61 -17.03 -15.71
C LYS A 160 -32.92 -17.25 -17.07
N LYS A 161 -32.78 -16.22 -17.91
CA LYS A 161 -31.97 -16.30 -19.13
C LYS A 161 -30.46 -16.27 -18.84
N PHE A 162 -30.07 -15.83 -17.64
CA PHE A 162 -28.69 -15.73 -17.21
C PHE A 162 -28.41 -16.78 -16.13
N ASP A 163 -27.31 -17.52 -16.29
CA ASP A 163 -26.88 -18.50 -15.29
C ASP A 163 -26.59 -17.83 -13.95
N ASN A 164 -26.88 -18.53 -12.85
CA ASN A 164 -26.64 -18.07 -11.48
C ASN A 164 -27.20 -16.67 -11.18
N THR A 165 -28.37 -16.35 -11.73
CA THR A 165 -29.06 -15.07 -11.49
C THR A 165 -30.30 -15.32 -10.63
N VAL A 166 -30.42 -14.54 -9.55
CA VAL A 166 -31.49 -14.65 -8.55
C VAL A 166 -32.26 -13.33 -8.50
N LEU A 167 -33.55 -13.40 -8.84
CA LEU A 167 -34.48 -12.29 -8.61
C LEU A 167 -34.92 -12.32 -7.13
N CYS A 168 -34.62 -11.25 -6.40
CA CYS A 168 -35.03 -11.09 -5.00
C CYS A 168 -36.38 -10.34 -4.93
N GLU A 169 -37.22 -10.72 -3.96
CA GLU A 169 -38.51 -10.09 -3.69
C GLU A 169 -38.34 -8.72 -3.01
N THR A 170 -37.31 -8.58 -2.19
CA THR A 170 -37.03 -7.36 -1.42
C THR A 170 -35.54 -7.03 -1.42
N GLU A 171 -35.20 -5.76 -1.22
CA GLU A 171 -33.81 -5.33 -1.02
C GLU A 171 -33.19 -6.00 0.21
N ALA A 172 -33.99 -6.22 1.27
CA ALA A 172 -33.52 -6.93 2.46
C ALA A 172 -33.09 -8.38 2.13
N GLN A 173 -33.81 -9.07 1.25
CA GLN A 173 -33.42 -10.40 0.77
C GLN A 173 -32.15 -10.33 -0.10
N LEU A 174 -32.05 -9.33 -0.97
CA LEU A 174 -30.88 -9.11 -1.82
C LEU A 174 -29.62 -8.89 -0.96
N LEU A 175 -29.66 -7.98 0.01
CA LEU A 175 -28.53 -7.68 0.90
C LEU A 175 -28.17 -8.88 1.78
N ASN A 176 -29.18 -9.56 2.35
CA ASN A 176 -28.93 -10.78 3.11
C ASN A 176 -28.26 -11.85 2.27
N THR A 177 -28.72 -12.07 1.04
CA THR A 177 -28.14 -13.07 0.15
C THR A 177 -26.70 -12.72 -0.20
N PHE A 178 -26.42 -11.45 -0.51
CA PHE A 178 -25.05 -10.97 -0.72
C PHE A 178 -24.14 -11.26 0.48
N LEU A 179 -24.57 -10.93 1.69
CA LEU A 179 -23.80 -11.17 2.91
C LEU A 179 -23.52 -12.67 3.18
N HIS A 180 -24.42 -13.56 2.75
CA HIS A 180 -24.17 -15.01 2.81
C HIS A 180 -23.16 -15.46 1.74
N LEU A 181 -23.24 -14.93 0.52
CA LEU A 181 -22.34 -15.30 -0.57
C LEU A 181 -20.88 -14.89 -0.30
N ILE A 182 -20.67 -13.77 0.39
CA ILE A 182 -19.32 -13.31 0.76
C ILE A 182 -18.80 -13.92 2.07
N GLU A 183 -19.53 -14.85 2.70
CA GLU A 183 -19.18 -15.36 4.02
C GLU A 183 -17.74 -15.89 4.08
N ASP A 184 -17.34 -16.67 3.07
CA ASP A 184 -16.02 -17.27 2.97
C ASP A 184 -15.01 -16.43 2.14
N ALA A 185 -15.38 -15.21 1.73
CA ALA A 185 -14.47 -14.30 1.05
C ALA A 185 -13.37 -13.79 2.01
N ASP A 186 -12.13 -13.81 1.54
CA ASP A 186 -10.97 -13.18 2.18
C ASP A 186 -10.77 -11.75 1.66
N ILE A 187 -10.92 -11.58 0.35
CA ILE A 187 -10.79 -10.30 -0.34
C ILE A 187 -12.13 -9.85 -0.88
N LEU A 188 -12.47 -8.59 -0.62
CA LEU A 188 -13.53 -7.86 -1.32
C LEU A 188 -12.88 -6.84 -2.25
N SER A 189 -13.23 -6.86 -3.52
CA SER A 189 -12.68 -5.92 -4.51
C SER A 189 -13.72 -5.58 -5.57
N GLY A 190 -13.49 -4.48 -6.26
CA GLY A 190 -14.35 -3.92 -7.29
C GLY A 190 -13.68 -2.70 -7.90
N TRP A 191 -14.28 -2.10 -8.92
CA TRP A 191 -13.69 -0.95 -9.62
C TRP A 191 -14.20 0.38 -9.04
N ASN A 192 -13.33 1.16 -8.39
CA ASN A 192 -13.75 2.33 -7.60
C ASN A 192 -14.65 1.95 -6.39
N SER A 193 -14.48 0.73 -5.90
CA SER A 193 -15.23 0.19 -4.76
C SER A 193 -14.91 0.88 -3.44
N GLU A 194 -13.71 1.46 -3.26
CA GLU A 194 -13.37 2.26 -2.05
C GLU A 194 -14.26 3.50 -1.94
N GLY A 195 -14.55 4.13 -3.09
CA GLY A 195 -15.25 5.40 -3.17
C GLY A 195 -16.75 5.29 -3.41
N PHE A 196 -17.27 4.10 -3.69
CA PHE A 196 -18.70 3.91 -3.95
C PHE A 196 -19.25 2.63 -3.33
N ASP A 197 -18.95 1.46 -3.90
CA ASP A 197 -19.63 0.19 -3.56
C ASP A 197 -19.56 -0.14 -2.07
N ILE A 198 -18.35 -0.10 -1.48
CA ILE A 198 -18.12 -0.43 -0.07
C ILE A 198 -18.88 0.52 0.88
N PRO A 199 -18.66 1.85 0.85
CA PRO A 199 -19.39 2.74 1.73
C PRO A 199 -20.90 2.69 1.50
N TYR A 200 -21.35 2.57 0.24
CA TYR A 200 -22.76 2.51 -0.07
C TYR A 200 -23.42 1.25 0.50
N ILE A 201 -22.86 0.06 0.24
CA ILE A 201 -23.47 -1.19 0.68
C ILE A 201 -23.41 -1.37 2.19
N VAL A 202 -22.36 -0.89 2.86
CA VAL A 202 -22.25 -0.92 4.33
C VAL A 202 -23.33 -0.03 4.96
N ASN A 203 -23.42 1.24 4.56
CA ASN A 203 -24.41 2.16 5.10
C ASN A 203 -25.85 1.72 4.74
N ARG A 204 -26.07 1.20 3.52
CA ARG A 204 -27.38 0.70 3.10
C ARG A 204 -27.79 -0.56 3.85
N THR A 205 -26.85 -1.45 4.16
CA THR A 205 -27.08 -2.62 5.01
C THR A 205 -27.56 -2.20 6.40
N GLU A 206 -26.94 -1.19 7.00
CA GLU A 206 -27.38 -0.66 8.30
C GLU A 206 -28.82 -0.14 8.25
N MET A 207 -29.17 0.59 7.17
CA MET A 207 -30.48 1.21 6.99
C MET A 207 -31.61 0.21 6.69
N VAL A 208 -31.34 -0.79 5.85
CA VAL A 208 -32.36 -1.73 5.35
C VAL A 208 -32.48 -2.97 6.24
N LEU A 209 -31.36 -3.42 6.81
CA LEU A 209 -31.29 -4.57 7.69
C LEU A 209 -31.09 -4.12 9.13
N SER A 210 -29.86 -4.18 9.64
CA SER A 210 -29.53 -3.86 11.02
C SER A 210 -28.03 -3.57 11.18
N LYS A 211 -27.66 -2.96 12.31
CA LYS A 211 -26.26 -2.82 12.73
C LYS A 211 -25.54 -4.16 12.93
N ASP A 212 -26.28 -5.20 13.32
CA ASP A 212 -25.68 -6.52 13.54
C ASP A 212 -25.39 -7.20 12.19
N ASP A 213 -26.21 -6.96 11.16
CA ASP A 213 -25.92 -7.43 9.80
C ASP A 213 -24.67 -6.76 9.22
N VAL A 214 -24.39 -5.50 9.55
CA VAL A 214 -23.15 -4.81 9.14
C VAL A 214 -21.89 -5.50 9.69
N ARG A 215 -21.97 -6.15 10.86
CA ARG A 215 -20.82 -6.88 11.42
C ARG A 215 -20.39 -8.05 10.53
N ARG A 216 -21.30 -8.58 9.70
CA ARG A 216 -21.04 -9.68 8.76
C ARG A 216 -20.09 -9.32 7.62
N PHE A 217 -19.76 -8.03 7.43
CA PHE A 217 -18.68 -7.60 6.52
C PHE A 217 -17.29 -7.92 7.08
N SER A 218 -17.15 -7.97 8.41
CA SER A 218 -15.92 -8.34 9.11
C SER A 218 -16.05 -9.74 9.73
N LEU A 219 -14.91 -10.28 10.14
CA LEU A 219 -14.84 -11.45 11.00
C LEU A 219 -14.86 -11.03 12.48
N TRP A 220 -14.92 -12.02 13.36
CA TRP A 220 -14.96 -11.84 14.82
C TRP A 220 -16.13 -10.97 15.33
N ASP A 221 -17.21 -10.88 14.55
CA ASP A 221 -18.40 -10.07 14.85
C ASP A 221 -18.06 -8.59 15.14
N LEU A 222 -17.00 -8.08 14.50
CA LEU A 222 -16.56 -6.70 14.65
C LEU A 222 -17.32 -5.78 13.70
N TYR A 223 -17.59 -4.57 14.18
CA TYR A 223 -18.14 -3.53 13.31
C TYR A 223 -17.01 -3.00 12.41
N PRO A 224 -17.22 -2.85 11.08
CA PRO A 224 -16.27 -2.21 10.18
C PRO A 224 -15.75 -0.87 10.73
N ARG A 225 -14.46 -0.60 10.56
CA ARG A 225 -13.87 0.67 10.98
C ARG A 225 -14.08 1.70 9.89
N GLU A 226 -14.81 2.76 10.22
CA GLU A 226 -14.95 3.92 9.33
C GLU A 226 -13.59 4.60 9.11
N ARG A 227 -13.31 4.95 7.86
CA ARG A 227 -12.13 5.71 7.42
C ARG A 227 -12.56 6.81 6.46
N THR A 228 -11.86 7.94 6.48
CA THR A 228 -12.00 8.98 5.48
C THR A 228 -10.76 9.06 4.60
N PHE A 229 -10.94 9.42 3.34
CA PHE A 229 -9.86 9.68 2.41
C PHE A 229 -10.20 10.88 1.51
N THR A 230 -9.17 11.60 1.04
CA THR A 230 -9.38 12.78 0.19
C THR A 230 -9.29 12.39 -1.28
N LYS A 231 -10.36 12.61 -2.04
CA LYS A 231 -10.40 12.44 -3.50
C LYS A 231 -10.84 13.75 -4.15
N PHE A 232 -10.02 14.28 -5.05
CA PHE A 232 -10.25 15.57 -5.74
C PHE A 232 -10.55 16.75 -4.79
N GLY A 233 -9.91 16.78 -3.63
CA GLY A 233 -10.09 17.84 -2.62
C GLY A 233 -11.33 17.70 -1.73
N ASN A 234 -12.14 16.64 -1.92
CA ASN A 234 -13.27 16.33 -1.06
C ASN A 234 -12.92 15.13 -0.17
N GLU A 235 -13.29 15.20 1.11
CA GLU A 235 -13.26 14.03 1.99
C GLU A 235 -14.42 13.09 1.63
N GLN A 236 -14.11 11.81 1.51
CA GLN A 236 -15.06 10.73 1.25
C GLN A 236 -14.95 9.69 2.35
N GLN A 237 -16.10 9.14 2.76
CA GLN A 237 -16.19 8.05 3.72
C GLN A 237 -15.95 6.70 3.03
N THR A 238 -15.29 5.79 3.73
CA THR A 238 -15.14 4.37 3.37
C THR A 238 -15.01 3.53 4.64
N PHE A 239 -14.88 2.21 4.50
CA PHE A 239 -14.79 1.28 5.63
C PHE A 239 -13.65 0.28 5.44
N ASP A 240 -12.89 0.07 6.51
CA ASP A 240 -11.93 -1.02 6.63
C ASP A 240 -12.57 -2.17 7.42
N PHE A 241 -12.43 -3.40 6.93
CA PHE A 241 -12.94 -4.59 7.61
C PHE A 241 -11.86 -5.25 8.49
N PHE A 242 -12.30 -6.11 9.40
CA PHE A 242 -11.41 -6.92 10.23
C PHE A 242 -11.45 -8.37 9.76
N GLY A 243 -10.31 -8.97 9.42
CA GLY A 243 -10.25 -10.38 9.01
C GLY A 243 -10.71 -10.63 7.57
N ARG A 244 -11.28 -9.62 6.91
CA ARG A 244 -11.42 -9.55 5.47
C ARG A 244 -10.71 -8.31 4.98
N VAL A 245 -10.15 -8.36 3.79
CA VAL A 245 -9.38 -7.25 3.23
C VAL A 245 -10.14 -6.66 2.05
N HIS A 246 -10.37 -5.36 2.11
CA HIS A 246 -10.79 -4.60 0.93
C HIS A 246 -9.55 -4.09 0.18
N LEU A 247 -9.51 -4.34 -1.13
CA LEU A 247 -8.53 -3.79 -2.07
C LEU A 247 -9.27 -3.27 -3.30
N ASP A 248 -9.30 -1.96 -3.52
CA ASP A 248 -9.92 -1.39 -4.72
C ASP A 248 -9.07 -1.69 -5.97
N TYR A 249 -9.68 -2.34 -6.96
CA TYR A 249 -9.00 -2.78 -8.16
C TYR A 249 -8.51 -1.61 -9.02
N LEU A 250 -9.22 -0.48 -8.99
CA LEU A 250 -8.79 0.75 -9.67
C LEU A 250 -7.50 1.30 -9.05
N GLU A 251 -7.39 1.27 -7.73
CA GLU A 251 -6.20 1.76 -7.02
C GLU A 251 -5.03 0.79 -7.18
N LEU A 252 -5.28 -0.53 -7.19
CA LEU A 252 -4.28 -1.53 -7.58
C LEU A 252 -3.75 -1.27 -9.00
N TYR A 253 -4.65 -1.00 -9.95
CA TYR A 253 -4.29 -0.68 -11.33
C TYR A 253 -3.42 0.57 -11.41
N ARG A 254 -3.83 1.67 -10.76
CA ARG A 254 -3.04 2.92 -10.70
C ARG A 254 -1.66 2.72 -10.08
N LYS A 255 -1.58 1.87 -9.06
CA LYS A 255 -0.34 1.61 -8.33
C LYS A 255 0.67 0.81 -9.15
N TYR A 256 0.22 -0.27 -9.78
CA TYR A 256 1.10 -1.25 -10.42
C TYR A 256 1.31 -1.00 -11.91
N THR A 257 0.54 -0.10 -12.51
CA THR A 257 0.72 0.30 -13.91
C THR A 257 1.65 1.51 -14.01
N TYR A 258 2.64 1.44 -14.91
CA TYR A 258 3.70 2.46 -15.03
C TYR A 258 3.34 3.66 -15.91
N HIS A 259 2.20 3.63 -16.58
CA HIS A 259 1.78 4.66 -17.52
C HIS A 259 0.41 5.23 -17.12
N GLU A 260 0.21 6.51 -17.42
CA GLU A 260 -1.08 7.15 -17.21
C GLU A 260 -2.04 6.80 -18.34
N MET A 261 -3.28 6.48 -17.96
CA MET A 261 -4.37 6.24 -18.89
C MET A 261 -5.13 7.52 -19.20
N HIS A 262 -5.56 7.67 -20.46
CA HIS A 262 -6.45 8.77 -20.86
C HIS A 262 -7.80 8.73 -20.12
N SER A 263 -8.25 7.54 -19.73
CA SER A 263 -9.47 7.32 -18.96
C SER A 263 -9.29 6.09 -18.08
N TYR A 264 -9.73 6.19 -16.83
CA TYR A 264 -9.74 5.09 -15.85
C TYR A 264 -11.14 4.49 -15.67
N ARG A 265 -12.04 4.72 -16.63
CA ARG A 265 -13.33 4.00 -16.66
C ARG A 265 -13.06 2.54 -16.98
N LEU A 266 -13.80 1.63 -16.34
CA LEU A 266 -13.65 0.19 -16.54
C LEU A 266 -13.75 -0.21 -18.01
N ASP A 267 -14.63 0.43 -18.79
CA ASP A 267 -14.75 0.20 -20.24
C ASP A 267 -13.45 0.52 -21.01
N ALA A 268 -12.84 1.68 -20.72
CA ALA A 268 -11.61 2.10 -21.38
C ALA A 268 -10.41 1.21 -21.01
N ILE A 269 -10.34 0.79 -19.74
CA ILE A 269 -9.29 -0.13 -19.29
C ILE A 269 -9.53 -1.54 -19.83
N GLY A 270 -10.78 -2.00 -19.85
CA GLY A 270 -11.17 -3.28 -20.46
C GLY A 270 -10.79 -3.35 -21.94
N GLU A 271 -11.07 -2.30 -22.71
CA GLU A 271 -10.68 -2.25 -24.13
C GLU A 271 -9.15 -2.29 -24.27
N TYR A 272 -8.42 -1.52 -23.46
CA TYR A 272 -6.97 -1.45 -23.55
C TYR A 272 -6.28 -2.76 -23.14
N GLU A 273 -6.70 -3.35 -22.02
CA GLU A 273 -6.03 -4.51 -21.44
C GLU A 273 -6.49 -5.82 -22.06
N ILE A 274 -7.78 -6.02 -22.27
CA ILE A 274 -8.34 -7.33 -22.70
C ILE A 274 -9.02 -7.27 -24.07
N GLY A 275 -9.12 -6.09 -24.70
CA GLY A 275 -9.73 -5.95 -26.02
C GLY A 275 -11.25 -6.05 -26.02
N GLU A 276 -11.89 -5.94 -24.87
CA GLU A 276 -13.34 -6.06 -24.70
C GLU A 276 -13.97 -4.71 -24.38
N LYS A 277 -15.08 -4.40 -25.05
CA LYS A 277 -15.89 -3.21 -24.80
C LYS A 277 -17.13 -3.58 -24.00
N LYS A 278 -17.57 -2.66 -23.15
CA LYS A 278 -18.89 -2.77 -22.54
C LYS A 278 -20.00 -2.74 -23.61
N ILE A 279 -21.10 -3.41 -23.32
CA ILE A 279 -22.31 -3.40 -24.14
C ILE A 279 -22.80 -1.95 -24.22
N PRO A 280 -22.83 -1.34 -25.41
CA PRO A 280 -23.32 0.02 -25.54
C PRO A 280 -24.83 0.04 -25.28
N TYR A 281 -25.28 1.03 -24.51
CA TYR A 281 -26.69 1.33 -24.33
C TYR A 281 -26.96 2.81 -24.55
N GLU A 282 -28.19 3.12 -24.95
CA GLU A 282 -28.66 4.50 -25.10
C GLU A 282 -29.38 4.92 -23.83
N GLY A 283 -29.30 6.21 -23.48
CA GLY A 283 -29.96 6.74 -22.30
C GLY A 283 -29.17 6.57 -21.00
N THR A 284 -29.89 6.62 -19.87
CA THR A 284 -29.32 6.46 -18.53
C THR A 284 -29.43 5.02 -18.03
N LEU A 285 -28.68 4.68 -17.00
CA LEU A 285 -28.77 3.35 -16.38
C LEU A 285 -30.15 3.10 -15.74
N ASP A 286 -30.79 4.15 -15.22
CA ASP A 286 -32.18 4.13 -14.75
C ASP A 286 -33.17 3.80 -15.88
N GLN A 287 -33.00 4.39 -17.06
CA GLN A 287 -33.81 4.03 -18.24
C GLN A 287 -33.57 2.57 -18.62
N LEU A 288 -32.31 2.12 -18.63
CA LEU A 288 -31.98 0.74 -18.93
C LEU A 288 -32.67 -0.23 -17.95
N TYR A 289 -32.64 0.06 -16.65
CA TYR A 289 -33.29 -0.74 -15.61
C TYR A 289 -34.81 -0.86 -15.84
N ASN A 290 -35.48 0.25 -16.15
CA ASN A 290 -36.94 0.26 -16.28
C ASN A 290 -37.45 -0.18 -17.66
N GLU A 291 -36.70 0.06 -18.73
CA GLU A 291 -37.14 -0.17 -20.12
C GLU A 291 -36.55 -1.45 -20.75
N ASP A 292 -35.34 -1.86 -20.35
CA ASP A 292 -34.64 -3.04 -20.89
C ASP A 292 -33.89 -3.79 -19.77
N PHE A 293 -34.68 -4.41 -18.88
CA PHE A 293 -34.18 -5.12 -17.70
C PHE A 293 -33.21 -6.28 -18.04
N GLU A 294 -33.38 -6.91 -19.20
CA GLU A 294 -32.47 -7.96 -19.69
C GLU A 294 -31.07 -7.40 -19.95
N LYS A 295 -31.00 -6.27 -20.66
CA LYS A 295 -29.74 -5.60 -20.95
C LYS A 295 -29.12 -4.96 -19.70
N PHE A 296 -29.94 -4.52 -18.74
CA PHE A 296 -29.47 -4.06 -17.43
C PHE A 296 -28.74 -5.19 -16.66
N ILE A 297 -29.33 -6.38 -16.57
CA ILE A 297 -28.67 -7.55 -15.95
C ILE A 297 -27.38 -7.89 -16.70
N ALA A 298 -27.42 -7.92 -18.03
CA ALA A 298 -26.25 -8.20 -18.86
C ALA A 298 -25.11 -7.17 -18.62
N TYR A 299 -25.44 -5.89 -18.45
CA TYR A 299 -24.49 -4.82 -18.19
C TYR A 299 -23.75 -5.00 -16.85
N ASN A 300 -24.48 -5.11 -15.73
CA ASN A 300 -23.85 -5.30 -14.42
C ASN A 300 -23.08 -6.63 -14.34
N ARG A 301 -23.56 -7.68 -15.03
CA ARG A 301 -22.80 -8.93 -15.19
C ARG A 301 -21.48 -8.75 -15.92
N GLN A 302 -21.51 -7.97 -17.00
CA GLN A 302 -20.33 -7.73 -17.80
C GLN A 302 -19.26 -6.98 -17.00
N ASP A 303 -19.63 -6.01 -16.17
CA ASP A 303 -18.69 -5.23 -15.37
C ASP A 303 -17.83 -6.12 -14.46
N VAL A 304 -18.46 -7.04 -13.74
CA VAL A 304 -17.74 -7.97 -12.87
C VAL A 304 -16.99 -9.03 -13.68
N ALA A 305 -17.52 -9.48 -14.82
CA ALA A 305 -16.82 -10.40 -15.71
C ALA A 305 -15.54 -9.77 -16.29
N LEU A 306 -15.57 -8.50 -16.66
CA LEU A 306 -14.40 -7.74 -17.10
C LEU A 306 -13.37 -7.65 -15.97
N LEU A 307 -13.81 -7.38 -14.74
CA LEU A 307 -12.91 -7.35 -13.58
C LEU A 307 -12.23 -8.69 -13.31
N SER A 308 -12.98 -9.80 -13.40
CA SER A 308 -12.40 -11.15 -13.27
C SER A 308 -11.35 -11.43 -14.36
N LYS A 309 -11.60 -11.01 -15.60
CA LYS A 309 -10.62 -11.12 -16.69
C LYS A 309 -9.39 -10.24 -16.47
N LEU A 310 -9.57 -9.02 -15.97
CA LEU A 310 -8.47 -8.12 -15.61
C LEU A 310 -7.61 -8.71 -14.49
N ASP A 311 -8.21 -9.26 -13.43
CA ASP A 311 -7.47 -9.90 -12.34
C ASP A 311 -6.72 -11.15 -12.80
N ASN A 312 -7.36 -11.98 -13.61
CA ASN A 312 -6.70 -13.14 -14.21
C ASN A 312 -5.51 -12.77 -15.11
N LYS A 313 -5.58 -11.63 -15.83
CA LYS A 313 -4.47 -11.16 -16.68
C LYS A 313 -3.36 -10.48 -15.87
N LEU A 314 -3.74 -9.56 -14.99
CA LEU A 314 -2.82 -8.59 -14.35
C LEU A 314 -2.29 -9.09 -13.01
N LYS A 315 -3.02 -9.97 -12.32
CA LYS A 315 -2.59 -10.62 -11.09
C LYS A 315 -2.19 -9.63 -9.99
N PHE A 316 -2.87 -8.50 -9.89
CA PHE A 316 -2.50 -7.44 -8.94
C PHE A 316 -2.83 -7.79 -7.49
N ILE A 317 -3.92 -8.52 -7.24
CA ILE A 317 -4.23 -9.02 -5.90
C ILE A 317 -3.17 -10.05 -5.49
N ASP A 318 -2.80 -10.98 -6.39
CA ASP A 318 -1.73 -11.96 -6.16
C ASP A 318 -0.37 -11.29 -5.93
N LEU A 319 -0.04 -10.23 -6.69
CA LEU A 319 1.19 -9.45 -6.48
C LEU A 319 1.20 -8.79 -5.09
N ALA A 320 0.10 -8.15 -4.69
CA ALA A 320 -0.02 -7.57 -3.35
C ALA A 320 0.11 -8.65 -2.26
N ASN A 321 -0.49 -9.82 -2.48
CA ASN A 321 -0.41 -10.96 -1.58
C ASN A 321 1.05 -11.43 -1.40
N VAL A 322 1.79 -11.65 -2.49
CA VAL A 322 3.21 -12.06 -2.45
C VAL A 322 4.08 -11.01 -1.76
N LEU A 323 3.89 -9.73 -2.08
CA LEU A 323 4.66 -8.64 -1.47
C LEU A 323 4.39 -8.52 0.03
N ALA A 324 3.14 -8.71 0.47
CA ALA A 324 2.78 -8.64 1.88
C ALA A 324 3.48 -9.74 2.68
N HIS A 325 3.44 -10.97 2.17
CA HIS A 325 3.99 -12.15 2.83
C HIS A 325 5.51 -12.19 2.82
N ALA A 326 6.14 -11.80 1.71
CA ALA A 326 7.60 -11.69 1.62
C ALA A 326 8.18 -10.72 2.66
N ASN A 327 7.39 -9.73 3.08
CA ASN A 327 7.79 -8.69 4.03
C ASN A 327 7.03 -8.75 5.35
N THR A 328 6.25 -9.82 5.62
CA THR A 328 5.48 -10.00 6.87
C THR A 328 4.67 -8.77 7.31
N VAL A 329 3.97 -8.15 6.34
CA VAL A 329 3.03 -7.03 6.55
C VAL A 329 1.60 -7.44 6.16
N LEU A 330 0.61 -6.61 6.50
CA LEU A 330 -0.77 -6.81 6.04
C LEU A 330 -0.92 -6.49 4.54
N LEU A 331 -1.86 -7.13 3.84
CA LEU A 331 -2.08 -6.89 2.40
C LEU A 331 -2.29 -5.41 2.07
N GLN A 332 -3.13 -4.70 2.83
CA GLN A 332 -3.38 -3.27 2.62
C GLN A 332 -2.13 -2.39 2.77
N THR A 333 -1.14 -2.85 3.56
CA THR A 333 0.13 -2.13 3.75
C THR A 333 0.88 -2.01 2.43
N THR A 334 0.69 -2.96 1.50
CA THR A 334 1.33 -2.95 0.19
C THR A 334 0.92 -1.77 -0.67
N MET A 335 -0.20 -1.10 -0.38
CA MET A 335 -0.60 0.12 -1.09
C MET A 335 0.40 1.27 -0.88
N GLY A 336 1.13 1.29 0.25
CA GLY A 336 2.28 2.17 0.49
C GLY A 336 3.62 1.47 0.27
N ALA A 337 4.66 2.21 -0.15
CA ALA A 337 6.00 1.64 -0.33
C ALA A 337 6.83 1.64 0.97
N VAL A 338 6.61 2.62 1.85
CA VAL A 338 7.48 2.88 3.01
C VAL A 338 7.42 1.75 4.04
N ALA A 339 6.22 1.42 4.55
CA ALA A 339 6.06 0.40 5.59
C ALA A 339 6.48 -1.01 5.12
N VAL A 340 6.25 -1.36 3.85
CA VAL A 340 6.71 -2.61 3.26
C VAL A 340 8.24 -2.67 3.26
N THR A 341 8.89 -1.60 2.79
CA THR A 341 10.36 -1.52 2.70
C THR A 341 11.00 -1.51 4.09
N GLU A 342 10.41 -0.79 5.04
CA GLU A 342 10.89 -0.76 6.43
C GLU A 342 10.81 -2.15 7.06
N GLN A 343 9.70 -2.87 6.88
CA GLN A 343 9.59 -4.23 7.42
C GLN A 343 10.54 -5.22 6.72
N ALA A 344 10.80 -5.04 5.42
CA ALA A 344 11.84 -5.81 4.71
C ALA A 344 13.22 -5.65 5.37
N ILE A 345 13.59 -4.41 5.73
CA ILE A 345 14.85 -4.09 6.42
C ILE A 345 14.86 -4.70 7.82
N VAL A 346 13.75 -4.62 8.57
CA VAL A 346 13.59 -5.27 9.88
C VAL A 346 13.86 -6.76 9.77
N ASN A 347 13.17 -7.44 8.86
CA ASN A 347 13.27 -8.89 8.68
C ASN A 347 14.71 -9.32 8.33
N GLU A 348 15.38 -8.61 7.42
CA GLU A 348 16.78 -8.93 7.06
C GLU A 348 17.76 -8.60 8.20
N SER A 349 17.53 -7.51 8.94
CA SER A 349 18.37 -7.15 10.10
C SER A 349 18.29 -8.21 11.20
N HIS A 350 17.08 -8.63 11.56
CA HIS A 350 16.88 -9.69 12.56
C HIS A 350 17.48 -11.02 12.11
N LYS A 351 17.35 -11.38 10.83
CA LYS A 351 17.99 -12.56 10.25
C LYS A 351 19.51 -12.52 10.36
N CYS A 352 20.12 -11.33 10.29
CA CYS A 352 21.54 -11.10 10.52
C CYS A 352 21.91 -10.98 12.01
N GLY A 353 20.95 -11.09 12.94
CA GLY A 353 21.17 -10.98 14.38
C GLY A 353 21.30 -9.54 14.89
N PHE A 354 20.86 -8.56 14.11
CA PHE A 354 20.92 -7.14 14.46
C PHE A 354 19.56 -6.54 14.77
N ILE A 355 19.57 -5.57 15.69
CA ILE A 355 18.41 -4.80 16.14
C ILE A 355 18.48 -3.39 15.54
N ILE A 356 17.35 -2.89 15.05
CA ILE A 356 17.28 -1.59 14.39
C ILE A 356 16.89 -0.44 15.35
N PRO A 357 17.40 0.78 15.15
CA PRO A 357 17.01 1.92 15.97
C PRO A 357 15.55 2.33 15.73
N ASN A 358 14.95 2.99 16.73
CA ASN A 358 13.68 3.69 16.51
C ASN A 358 13.83 4.76 15.42
N ARG A 359 12.71 5.14 14.78
CA ARG A 359 12.69 6.28 13.87
C ARG A 359 13.13 7.56 14.58
N PRO A 360 14.09 8.32 14.02
CA PRO A 360 14.44 9.62 14.57
C PRO A 360 13.26 10.58 14.42
N TYR A 361 12.98 11.36 15.47
CA TYR A 361 12.05 12.48 15.35
C TYR A 361 12.65 13.53 14.42
N ARG A 362 11.93 13.87 13.34
CA ARG A 362 12.28 14.97 12.44
C ARG A 362 11.14 15.98 12.49
N GLU A 363 11.46 17.23 12.81
CA GLU A 363 10.50 18.34 12.73
C GLU A 363 9.92 18.38 11.30
N PRO A 364 8.60 18.56 11.13
CA PRO A 364 8.00 18.80 9.82
C PRO A 364 8.73 19.97 9.15
N HIS A 365 9.21 19.78 7.90
CA HIS A 365 9.99 20.76 7.13
C HIS A 365 11.47 20.96 7.50
N SER A 366 12.06 20.12 8.37
CA SER A 366 13.50 20.21 8.73
C SER A 366 14.48 19.62 7.70
N SER A 367 13.99 18.96 6.66
CA SER A 367 14.87 18.46 5.58
C SER A 367 14.95 19.51 4.48
N GLY A 368 16.17 19.95 4.17
CA GLY A 368 16.43 20.66 2.91
C GLY A 368 15.99 19.77 1.74
N ALA A 369 15.43 20.38 0.69
CA ALA A 369 15.02 19.65 -0.50
C ALA A 369 16.22 18.92 -1.10
N ALA A 370 16.14 17.58 -1.19
CA ALA A 370 17.13 16.81 -1.94
C ALA A 370 17.07 17.25 -3.41
N VAL A 371 18.23 17.55 -4.01
CA VAL A 371 18.30 17.86 -5.44
C VAL A 371 18.08 16.56 -6.21
N GLY A 372 17.12 16.58 -7.14
CA GLY A 372 16.77 15.43 -7.97
C GLY A 372 17.79 15.13 -9.07
N ALA A 373 17.36 14.37 -10.08
CA ALA A 373 18.22 13.94 -11.18
C ALA A 373 18.74 15.13 -12.02
N TYR A 374 19.95 14.98 -12.56
CA TYR A 374 20.50 15.87 -13.59
C TYR A 374 19.83 15.61 -14.94
N VAL A 375 19.44 16.67 -15.63
CA VAL A 375 18.92 16.63 -17.01
C VAL A 375 19.81 17.47 -17.90
N ALA A 376 20.49 16.82 -18.84
CA ALA A 376 21.37 17.50 -19.79
C ALA A 376 20.58 18.37 -20.77
N THR A 377 21.10 19.57 -21.09
CA THR A 377 20.52 20.42 -22.14
C THR A 377 20.76 19.81 -23.51
N PRO A 378 19.72 19.43 -24.27
CA PRO A 378 19.89 18.73 -25.54
C PRO A 378 20.41 19.69 -26.64
N LYS A 379 21.26 19.17 -27.53
CA LYS A 379 21.63 19.88 -28.77
C LYS A 379 20.43 19.90 -29.72
N LYS A 380 19.81 21.07 -29.89
CA LYS A 380 18.64 21.25 -30.76
C LYS A 380 19.04 21.04 -32.23
N GLY A 381 18.30 20.19 -32.94
CA GLY A 381 18.51 19.91 -34.35
C GLY A 381 17.91 18.57 -34.76
N LEU A 382 17.91 18.29 -36.07
CA LEU A 382 17.69 16.95 -36.59
C LEU A 382 19.00 16.18 -36.46
N HIS A 383 18.95 14.95 -35.93
CA HIS A 383 20.13 14.10 -35.77
C HIS A 383 19.91 12.81 -36.57
N ASP A 384 20.86 12.50 -37.47
CA ASP A 384 20.72 11.35 -38.38
C ASP A 384 20.91 10.00 -37.69
N TRP A 385 21.80 9.93 -36.69
CA TRP A 385 22.17 8.70 -35.99
C TRP A 385 22.15 8.91 -34.48
N ILE A 386 21.19 8.28 -33.79
CA ILE A 386 21.03 8.37 -32.34
C ILE A 386 21.25 6.97 -31.75
N ALA A 387 22.04 6.89 -30.69
CA ALA A 387 22.15 5.72 -29.82
C ALA A 387 21.81 6.14 -28.38
N SER A 388 21.11 5.28 -27.65
CA SER A 388 20.85 5.45 -26.22
C SER A 388 21.64 4.43 -25.42
N ILE A 389 22.10 4.85 -24.24
CA ILE A 389 22.75 3.99 -23.24
C ILE A 389 22.01 4.27 -21.94
N ASP A 390 21.53 3.21 -21.29
CA ASP A 390 20.80 3.27 -20.03
C ASP A 390 21.50 2.41 -18.98
N ILE A 391 21.53 2.88 -17.72
CA ILE A 391 22.10 2.14 -16.60
C ILE A 391 20.97 1.37 -15.92
N ASN A 392 21.04 0.03 -15.99
CA ASN A 392 20.07 -0.86 -15.37
C ASN A 392 19.87 -0.51 -13.88
N SER A 393 18.64 -0.13 -13.54
CA SER A 393 18.23 0.17 -12.16
C SER A 393 19.20 1.11 -11.45
N LEU A 394 19.47 2.29 -12.04
CA LEU A 394 20.47 3.25 -11.57
C LEU A 394 20.54 3.40 -10.05
N TYR A 395 19.46 3.79 -9.36
CA TYR A 395 19.49 4.03 -7.91
C TYR A 395 19.74 2.77 -7.08
N PRO A 396 19.03 1.63 -7.29
CA PRO A 396 19.41 0.38 -6.63
C PRO A 396 20.86 -0.05 -6.89
N SER A 397 21.35 0.13 -8.12
CA SER A 397 22.74 -0.17 -8.48
C SER A 397 23.73 0.75 -7.75
N VAL A 398 23.42 2.04 -7.61
CA VAL A 398 24.22 3.00 -6.85
C VAL A 398 24.22 2.66 -5.36
N ILE A 399 23.07 2.35 -4.76
CA ILE A 399 22.96 1.92 -3.36
C ILE A 399 23.90 0.74 -3.09
N ARG A 400 23.87 -0.27 -3.96
CA ARG A 400 24.75 -1.45 -3.84
C ARG A 400 26.22 -1.12 -4.09
N CYS A 401 26.52 -0.35 -5.13
CA CYS A 401 27.89 -0.01 -5.54
C CYS A 401 28.61 0.84 -4.49
N LEU A 402 27.88 1.77 -3.85
CA LEU A 402 28.41 2.68 -2.84
C LEU A 402 28.19 2.17 -1.41
N ASN A 403 27.71 0.93 -1.24
CA ASN A 403 27.40 0.33 0.05
C ASN A 403 26.55 1.25 0.94
N MET A 404 25.50 1.84 0.39
CA MET A 404 24.66 2.81 1.08
C MET A 404 23.72 2.11 2.06
N GLY A 405 23.98 2.27 3.36
CA GLY A 405 23.12 1.83 4.45
C GLY A 405 23.25 2.81 5.62
N PRO A 406 22.23 2.96 6.49
CA PRO A 406 22.35 3.79 7.68
C PRO A 406 23.53 3.41 8.57
N GLU A 407 23.87 2.12 8.62
CA GLU A 407 24.96 1.53 9.41
C GLU A 407 26.35 1.67 8.78
N THR A 408 26.44 2.07 7.51
CA THR A 408 27.70 2.21 6.77
C THR A 408 28.21 3.65 6.74
N ILE A 409 27.43 4.59 7.28
CA ILE A 409 27.83 5.99 7.43
C ILE A 409 28.90 6.07 8.53
N ILE A 410 30.09 6.53 8.18
CA ILE A 410 31.19 6.79 9.12
C ILE A 410 31.39 8.29 9.38
N GLY A 411 30.95 9.14 8.46
CA GLY A 411 31.04 10.58 8.56
C GLY A 411 30.56 11.31 7.30
N GLN A 412 30.54 12.63 7.36
CA GLN A 412 30.07 13.54 6.32
C GLN A 412 31.19 14.50 5.93
N LEU A 413 31.46 14.61 4.63
CA LEU A 413 32.33 15.66 4.11
C LEU A 413 31.52 16.97 4.07
N ARG A 414 32.00 18.02 4.75
CA ARG A 414 31.39 19.34 4.66
C ARG A 414 31.68 19.93 3.28
N PRO A 415 30.66 20.36 2.51
CA PRO A 415 30.85 20.83 1.14
C PRO A 415 31.36 22.29 1.07
N THR A 416 32.36 22.67 1.88
CA THR A 416 32.81 24.07 2.02
C THR A 416 33.38 24.67 0.74
N HIS A 417 34.19 23.91 -0.02
CA HIS A 417 34.72 24.33 -1.31
C HIS A 417 33.64 24.33 -2.37
N THR A 418 32.78 23.31 -2.38
CA THR A 418 31.66 23.22 -3.32
C THR A 418 30.68 24.38 -3.13
N GLU A 419 30.26 24.65 -1.90
CA GLU A 419 29.38 25.78 -1.59
C GLU A 419 30.00 27.11 -2.02
N LYS A 420 31.29 27.32 -1.75
CA LYS A 420 32.01 28.52 -2.21
C LYS A 420 32.03 28.61 -3.73
N TYR A 421 32.33 27.52 -4.44
CA TYR A 421 32.36 27.47 -5.90
C TYR A 421 30.99 27.80 -6.50
N ILE A 422 29.93 27.16 -6.01
CA ILE A 422 28.56 27.37 -6.49
C ILE A 422 28.10 28.80 -6.18
N ASN A 423 28.39 29.32 -4.98
CA ASN A 423 28.06 30.70 -4.62
C ASN A 423 28.79 31.71 -5.50
N ASP A 424 30.07 31.48 -5.83
CA ASP A 424 30.82 32.34 -6.73
C ASP A 424 30.21 32.33 -8.15
N LYS A 425 29.82 31.17 -8.67
CA LYS A 425 29.10 31.05 -9.95
C LYS A 425 27.77 31.80 -9.95
N ILE A 426 26.98 31.66 -8.89
CA ILE A 426 25.65 32.29 -8.80
C ILE A 426 25.79 33.81 -8.62
N TYR A 427 26.55 34.26 -7.61
CA TYR A 427 26.53 35.66 -7.20
C TYR A 427 27.49 36.53 -7.98
N LYS A 428 28.67 36.02 -8.36
CA LYS A 428 29.69 36.77 -9.12
C LYS A 428 29.50 36.60 -10.62
N GLU A 429 29.27 35.38 -11.09
CA GLU A 429 29.08 35.10 -12.54
C GLU A 429 27.63 35.17 -13.01
N LYS A 430 26.65 35.41 -12.11
CA LYS A 430 25.22 35.53 -12.41
C LYS A 430 24.63 34.31 -13.11
N LYS A 431 25.19 33.12 -12.86
CA LYS A 431 24.63 31.85 -13.33
C LYS A 431 23.41 31.44 -12.52
N SER A 432 22.52 30.64 -13.12
CA SER A 432 21.49 29.95 -12.37
C SER A 432 22.11 28.88 -11.46
N ALA A 433 21.36 28.40 -10.46
CA ALA A 433 21.82 27.31 -9.61
C ALA A 433 22.15 26.05 -10.44
N ALA A 434 21.33 25.71 -11.44
CA ALA A 434 21.57 24.55 -12.31
C ALA A 434 22.85 24.72 -13.16
N ASP A 435 23.07 25.89 -13.76
CA ASP A 435 24.24 26.16 -14.59
C ASP A 435 25.54 26.26 -13.77
N ALA A 436 25.43 26.51 -12.46
CA ALA A 436 26.57 26.49 -11.54
C ALA A 436 27.13 25.08 -11.32
N TRP A 437 26.30 24.04 -11.44
CA TRP A 437 26.68 22.63 -11.36
C TRP A 437 27.11 22.04 -12.71
N GLU A 438 26.95 22.77 -13.81
CA GLU A 438 27.25 22.26 -15.15
C GLU A 438 28.73 21.85 -15.29
N GLY A 439 28.97 20.61 -15.72
CA GLY A 439 30.32 20.04 -15.88
C GLY A 439 30.92 19.45 -14.60
N MET A 440 30.22 19.51 -13.47
CA MET A 440 30.63 18.82 -12.24
C MET A 440 30.04 17.42 -12.17
N PHE A 441 30.88 16.42 -11.87
CA PHE A 441 30.43 15.05 -11.63
C PHE A 441 29.93 14.83 -10.20
N GLY A 442 30.53 15.54 -9.24
CA GLY A 442 30.18 15.50 -7.82
C GLY A 442 30.73 16.73 -7.11
N THR A 443 30.69 16.73 -5.78
CA THR A 443 31.29 17.82 -4.99
C THR A 443 32.80 17.87 -5.18
N ILE A 444 33.39 19.05 -5.01
CA ILE A 444 34.84 19.27 -5.05
C ILE A 444 35.53 18.37 -4.03
N GLU A 445 34.94 18.24 -2.84
CA GLU A 445 35.44 17.38 -1.76
C GLU A 445 35.43 15.91 -2.19
N TYR A 446 34.32 15.41 -2.74
CA TYR A 446 34.25 14.03 -3.26
C TYR A 446 35.32 13.78 -4.32
N LYS A 447 35.51 14.74 -5.26
CA LYS A 447 36.52 14.61 -6.30
C LYS A 447 37.94 14.59 -5.72
N ALA A 448 38.24 15.46 -4.77
CA ALA A 448 39.53 15.50 -4.08
C ALA A 448 39.83 14.18 -3.34
N VAL A 449 38.82 13.56 -2.70
CA VAL A 449 38.96 12.23 -2.10
C VAL A 449 39.30 11.18 -3.15
N MET A 450 38.50 11.08 -4.22
CA MET A 450 38.70 10.06 -5.25
C MET A 450 40.00 10.23 -6.04
N GLU A 451 40.51 11.45 -6.17
CA GLU A 451 41.80 11.78 -6.80
C GLU A 451 42.99 11.71 -5.81
N GLN A 452 42.73 11.44 -4.53
CA GLN A 452 43.73 11.46 -3.44
C GLN A 452 44.52 12.78 -3.39
N ASP A 453 43.84 13.91 -3.59
CA ASP A 453 44.46 15.22 -3.59
C ASP A 453 44.94 15.60 -2.19
N ARG A 454 46.21 15.99 -2.08
CA ARG A 454 46.83 16.44 -0.83
C ARG A 454 46.75 17.95 -0.60
N GLY A 455 46.34 18.70 -1.62
CA GLY A 455 46.25 20.16 -1.59
C GLY A 455 44.85 20.71 -1.26
N VAL A 456 43.85 19.84 -1.11
CA VAL A 456 42.49 20.21 -0.74
C VAL A 456 42.20 19.71 0.66
N ASP A 457 42.09 20.65 1.60
CA ASP A 457 41.67 20.38 2.97
C ASP A 457 40.15 20.23 3.04
N ILE A 458 39.68 19.15 3.64
CA ILE A 458 38.28 18.75 3.75
C ILE A 458 37.94 18.64 5.24
N ILE A 459 36.89 19.32 5.67
CA ILE A 459 36.36 19.14 7.01
C ILE A 459 35.43 17.93 7.01
N VAL A 460 35.74 16.94 7.85
CA VAL A 460 34.98 15.70 8.00
C VAL A 460 34.30 15.70 9.36
N ASP A 461 32.98 15.54 9.37
CA ASP A 461 32.18 15.32 10.57
C ASP A 461 31.91 13.82 10.74
N PHE A 462 32.55 13.18 11.72
CA PHE A 462 32.37 11.76 11.98
C PHE A 462 31.11 11.47 12.80
N GLU A 463 30.55 10.26 12.65
CA GLU A 463 29.36 9.82 13.38
C GLU A 463 29.58 9.71 14.90
N ASP A 464 30.84 9.64 15.36
CA ASP A 464 31.18 9.68 16.78
C ASP A 464 31.11 11.10 17.39
N GLY A 465 30.81 12.11 16.56
CA GLY A 465 30.71 13.51 16.93
C GLY A 465 32.03 14.29 16.84
N THR A 466 33.12 13.66 16.41
CA THR A 466 34.38 14.35 16.15
C THR A 466 34.34 15.08 14.81
N THR A 467 35.07 16.19 14.72
CA THR A 467 35.28 16.92 13.47
C THR A 467 36.78 17.06 13.27
N GLU A 468 37.27 16.66 12.10
CA GLU A 468 38.68 16.77 11.73
C GLU A 468 38.84 17.46 10.37
N GLU A 469 39.98 18.12 10.17
CA GLU A 469 40.38 18.68 8.87
C GLU A 469 41.45 17.76 8.27
N MET A 470 41.19 17.25 7.08
CA MET A 470 41.98 16.20 6.44
C MET A 470 42.12 16.46 4.95
N SER A 471 43.24 16.08 4.36
CA SER A 471 43.38 16.09 2.91
C SER A 471 42.54 15.00 2.24
N GLY A 472 42.21 15.17 0.96
CA GLY A 472 41.52 14.15 0.16
C GLY A 472 42.20 12.78 0.21
N ALA A 473 43.55 12.74 0.22
CA ALA A 473 44.32 11.52 0.37
C ALA A 473 44.12 10.82 1.73
N GLU A 474 44.06 11.57 2.82
CA GLU A 474 43.84 11.02 4.17
C GLU A 474 42.44 10.44 4.30
N VAL A 475 41.42 11.17 3.82
CA VAL A 475 40.03 10.69 3.78
C VAL A 475 39.90 9.43 2.91
N TYR A 476 40.55 9.39 1.74
CA TYR A 476 40.56 8.20 0.89
C TYR A 476 41.14 6.98 1.63
N SER A 477 42.23 7.18 2.38
CA SER A 477 42.84 6.12 3.18
C SER A 477 41.91 5.61 4.29
N ILE A 478 41.12 6.49 4.91
CA ILE A 478 40.09 6.08 5.87
C ILE A 478 39.05 5.18 5.20
N ILE A 479 38.51 5.60 4.06
CA ILE A 479 37.41 4.89 3.39
C ILE A 479 37.87 3.55 2.79
N PHE A 480 39.04 3.52 2.14
CA PHE A 480 39.45 2.39 1.29
C PHE A 480 40.61 1.56 1.86
N HIS A 481 41.32 2.02 2.89
CA HIS A 481 42.52 1.35 3.42
C HIS A 481 42.47 1.00 4.92
N GLN A 482 41.54 1.53 5.73
CA GLN A 482 41.50 1.23 7.17
C GLN A 482 41.12 -0.22 7.55
N ASN A 483 40.77 -1.07 6.57
CA ASN A 483 40.46 -2.49 6.79
C ASN A 483 41.36 -3.46 5.98
N GLN A 484 42.57 -3.03 5.58
CA GLN A 484 43.61 -3.91 5.00
C GLN A 484 44.70 -4.30 6.00
#